data_AF-A0A4Y9YQM3-F1
#
_entry.id   AF-A0A4Y9YQM3-F1
#
_cell.length_a   1.000
_cell.length_b   1.000
_cell.length_c   1.000
_cell.angle_alpha   90.00
_cell.angle_beta   90.00
_cell.angle_gamma   90.00
#
_symmetry.space_group_name_H-M   'P 1'
#
loop_
_entity.id
_entity.type
_entity.pdbx_description
1 polymer ?
#
loop_
_entity_poly.entity_id
_entity_poly.type
_entity_poly.pdbx_seq_one_letter_code
_entity_poly.pdbx_strand_id
1 'polypeptide(L)'
;MTELLALPPAPSGANNQPITEAIPNSAAMHAKLVKADFHGSIMAVRQSKNPCLVGLSGIVIHETENAFKIVTRNNQLKLVPKQNSVFAFAVPLYARGDPPEQGISGMTAPDNSAALVPVDVGSTHADHASTVFDSPYLEFELHGNQFCFRAAERAGRKFKHKETIEL
;
A
#
# COMPACT_ATOMS: atom_id res chain seq x y z
N MET A 1 2.82 -2.40 6.22
CA MET A 1 2.16 -1.24 6.87
C MET A 1 1.23 -1.66 8.02
N THR A 2 0.47 -2.75 7.90
CA THR A 2 -0.49 -3.20 8.93
C THR A 2 0.12 -3.45 10.31
N GLU A 3 1.16 -4.29 10.42
CA GLU A 3 1.82 -4.59 11.70
C GLU A 3 2.44 -3.33 12.31
N LEU A 4 3.10 -2.51 11.48
CA LEU A 4 3.69 -1.24 11.90
C LEU A 4 2.65 -0.36 12.61
N LEU A 5 1.44 -0.26 12.05
CA LEU A 5 0.37 0.59 12.58
C LEU A 5 -0.51 -0.11 13.62
N ALA A 6 -0.29 -1.40 13.90
CA ALA A 6 -1.09 -2.22 14.82
C ALA A 6 -2.60 -2.16 14.53
N LEU A 7 -2.97 -2.35 13.25
CA LEU A 7 -4.36 -2.27 12.81
C LEU A 7 -5.17 -3.48 13.27
N PRO A 8 -6.45 -3.31 13.63
CA PRO A 8 -7.32 -4.41 14.04
C PRO A 8 -7.68 -5.33 12.85
N PRO A 9 -8.00 -6.62 13.09
CA PRO A 9 -8.56 -7.49 12.06
C PRO A 9 -9.92 -6.96 11.57
N ALA A 10 -10.26 -7.27 10.32
CA ALA A 10 -11.56 -6.91 9.76
C ALA A 10 -12.70 -7.59 10.55
N PRO A 11 -13.84 -6.91 10.79
CA PRO A 11 -14.96 -7.50 11.51
C PRO A 11 -15.56 -8.67 10.70
N SER A 12 -15.55 -9.87 11.27
CA SER A 12 -16.01 -11.11 10.62
C SER A 12 -17.54 -11.26 10.54
N GLY A 13 -18.32 -10.22 10.84
CA GLY A 13 -19.78 -10.30 10.93
C GLY A 13 -20.49 -9.04 10.46
N ALA A 14 -21.73 -9.22 9.98
CA ALA A 14 -22.64 -8.16 9.52
C ALA A 14 -23.14 -7.19 10.62
N ASN A 15 -22.42 -7.11 11.75
CA ASN A 15 -22.67 -6.10 12.75
C ASN A 15 -21.93 -4.84 12.32
N ASN A 16 -22.67 -3.79 11.97
CA ASN A 16 -22.18 -2.45 11.69
C ASN A 16 -21.45 -1.86 12.91
N GLN A 17 -20.24 -2.33 13.21
CA GLN A 17 -19.37 -1.62 14.14
C GLN A 17 -19.00 -0.28 13.49
N PRO A 18 -19.14 0.83 14.22
CA PRO A 18 -18.89 2.15 13.65
C PRO A 18 -17.42 2.26 13.28
N ILE A 19 -17.16 2.61 12.01
CA ILE A 19 -15.83 2.80 11.39
C ILE A 19 -14.88 3.62 12.28
N THR A 20 -15.44 4.53 13.08
CA THR A 20 -14.74 5.39 14.05
C THR A 20 -13.96 4.65 15.13
N GLU A 21 -14.37 3.45 15.56
CA GLU A 21 -13.62 2.68 16.57
C GLU A 21 -12.35 2.02 15.98
N ALA A 22 -12.33 1.80 14.67
CA ALA A 22 -11.22 1.16 13.98
C ALA A 22 -10.11 2.14 13.57
N ILE A 23 -10.32 3.46 13.67
CA ILE A 23 -9.33 4.47 13.28
C ILE A 23 -8.31 4.63 14.43
N PRO A 24 -7.05 4.20 14.26
CA PRO A 24 -6.02 4.40 15.27
C PRO A 24 -5.67 5.89 15.42
N ASN A 25 -5.09 6.25 16.55
CA ASN A 25 -4.66 7.63 16.83
C ASN A 25 -3.74 8.18 15.73
N SER A 26 -4.17 9.24 15.04
CA SER A 26 -3.46 9.85 13.92
C SER A 26 -2.07 10.36 14.28
N ALA A 27 -1.87 10.94 15.47
CA ALA A 27 -0.57 11.43 15.91
C ALA A 27 0.45 10.30 16.08
N ALA A 28 0.01 9.16 16.65
CA ALA A 28 0.85 7.98 16.80
C ALA A 28 1.19 7.36 15.44
N MET A 29 0.24 7.36 14.50
CA MET A 29 0.50 6.91 13.13
C MET A 29 1.51 7.80 12.40
N HIS A 30 1.36 9.12 12.45
CA HIS A 30 2.28 10.05 11.79
C HIS A 30 3.73 9.83 12.23
N ALA A 31 3.97 9.64 13.53
CA ALA A 31 5.31 9.38 14.06
C ALA A 31 5.95 8.10 13.49
N LYS A 32 5.14 7.07 13.24
CA LYS A 32 5.58 5.80 12.62
C LYS A 32 5.77 5.95 11.12
N LEU A 33 4.82 6.57 10.43
CA LEU A 33 4.83 6.76 8.97
C LEU A 33 6.01 7.61 8.50
N VAL A 34 6.39 8.65 9.24
CA VAL A 34 7.56 9.49 8.90
C VAL A 34 8.86 8.68 8.84
N LYS A 35 8.96 7.59 9.60
CA LYS A 35 10.13 6.70 9.66
C LYS A 35 9.96 5.43 8.83
N ALA A 36 8.75 5.15 8.35
CA ALA A 36 8.40 3.93 7.63
C ALA A 36 9.03 3.89 6.25
N ASP A 37 9.19 2.70 5.71
CA ASP A 37 9.52 2.51 4.30
C ASP A 37 8.25 2.57 3.43
N PHE A 38 8.31 3.29 2.30
CA PHE A 38 7.24 3.42 1.32
C PHE A 38 7.40 2.52 0.10
N HIS A 39 8.47 1.72 -0.01
CA HIS A 39 8.54 0.67 -1.04
C HIS A 39 7.32 -0.27 -0.95
N GLY A 40 6.69 -0.56 -2.09
CA GLY A 40 5.47 -1.35 -2.20
C GLY A 40 4.16 -0.61 -1.89
N SER A 41 4.21 0.65 -1.45
CA SER A 41 3.00 1.45 -1.24
C SER A 41 2.44 1.96 -2.58
N ILE A 42 1.10 2.05 -2.66
CA ILE A 42 0.44 2.71 -3.79
C ILE A 42 0.38 4.20 -3.47
N MET A 43 0.96 4.99 -4.37
CA MET A 43 1.13 6.43 -4.19
C MET A 43 0.65 7.18 -5.44
N ALA A 44 0.05 8.35 -5.23
CA ALA A 44 -0.40 9.26 -6.26
C ALA A 44 0.13 10.68 -6.01
N VAL A 45 0.46 11.41 -7.09
CA VAL A 45 0.82 12.83 -6.99
C VAL A 45 -0.47 13.65 -6.94
N ARG A 46 -0.76 14.26 -5.78
CA ARG A 46 -1.94 15.12 -5.58
C ARG A 46 -1.71 16.53 -6.10
N GLN A 47 -0.55 17.09 -5.82
CA GLN A 47 -0.18 18.43 -6.24
C GLN A 47 1.31 18.46 -6.59
N SER A 48 1.70 19.26 -7.57
CA SER A 48 3.10 19.48 -7.90
C SER A 48 3.23 20.80 -8.64
N LYS A 49 4.38 21.47 -8.47
CA LYS A 49 4.76 22.63 -9.29
C LYS A 49 4.85 22.28 -10.78
N ASN A 50 5.08 21.00 -11.11
CA ASN A 50 5.01 20.50 -12.48
C ASN A 50 3.63 19.84 -12.72
N PRO A 51 2.71 20.49 -13.45
CA PRO A 51 1.36 19.97 -13.67
C PRO A 51 1.33 18.62 -14.38
N CYS A 52 2.34 18.29 -15.19
CA CYS A 52 2.42 17.01 -15.91
C CYS A 52 2.61 15.80 -14.97
N LEU A 53 3.04 16.03 -13.73
CA LEU A 53 3.17 14.98 -12.72
C LEU A 53 1.86 14.74 -11.96
N VAL A 54 0.95 15.72 -11.93
CA VAL A 54 -0.30 15.63 -11.16
C VAL A 54 -1.17 14.51 -11.70
N GLY A 55 -1.73 13.69 -10.79
CA GLY A 55 -2.53 12.52 -11.13
C GLY A 55 -1.71 11.27 -11.49
N LEU A 56 -0.39 11.38 -11.59
CA LEU A 56 0.46 10.21 -11.77
C LEU A 56 0.38 9.31 -10.54
N SER A 57 0.01 8.05 -10.75
CA SER A 57 -0.17 7.06 -9.68
C SER A 57 0.48 5.73 -10.03
N GLY A 58 0.88 5.00 -8.99
CA GLY A 58 1.56 3.73 -9.15
C GLY A 58 2.07 3.14 -7.85
N ILE A 59 2.71 1.99 -7.96
CA ILE A 59 3.36 1.31 -6.83
C ILE A 59 4.79 1.83 -6.74
N VAL A 60 5.22 2.26 -5.55
CA VAL A 60 6.60 2.67 -5.31
C VAL A 60 7.51 1.44 -5.35
N ILE A 61 8.41 1.39 -6.33
CA ILE A 61 9.40 0.32 -6.47
C ILE A 61 10.69 0.71 -5.76
N HIS A 62 11.03 2.00 -5.76
CA HIS A 62 12.23 2.47 -5.08
C HIS A 62 12.07 3.87 -4.51
N GLU A 63 12.39 4.03 -3.24
CA GLU A 63 12.53 5.34 -2.59
C GLU A 63 14.00 5.76 -2.58
N THR A 64 14.32 6.87 -3.26
CA THR A 64 15.63 7.52 -3.17
C THR A 64 15.55 8.75 -2.25
N GLU A 65 16.67 9.44 -2.06
CA GLU A 65 16.73 10.68 -1.29
C GLU A 65 15.72 11.70 -1.81
N ASN A 66 15.80 12.06 -3.09
CA ASN A 66 15.04 13.17 -3.68
C ASN A 66 13.87 12.74 -4.59
N ALA A 67 13.63 11.44 -4.78
CA ALA A 67 12.61 10.97 -5.71
C ALA A 67 12.00 9.62 -5.30
N PHE A 68 10.84 9.35 -5.87
CA PHE A 68 10.22 8.02 -5.88
C PHE A 68 10.26 7.45 -7.30
N LYS A 69 10.71 6.21 -7.43
CA LYS A 69 10.51 5.44 -8.66
C LYS A 69 9.22 4.65 -8.50
N ILE A 70 8.24 4.94 -9.33
CA ILE A 70 6.92 4.31 -9.31
C ILE A 70 6.67 3.54 -10.61
N VAL A 71 6.05 2.37 -10.51
CA VAL A 71 5.52 1.65 -11.67
C VAL A 71 4.05 2.01 -11.84
N THR A 72 3.70 2.51 -13.02
CA THR A 72 2.33 2.90 -13.37
C THR A 72 1.50 1.69 -13.82
N ARG A 73 0.17 1.85 -13.88
CA ARG A 73 -0.73 0.83 -14.44
C ARG A 73 -0.39 0.41 -15.88
N ASN A 74 0.27 1.30 -16.63
CA ASN A 74 0.72 1.02 -18.01
C ASN A 74 2.09 0.31 -18.05
N ASN A 75 2.52 -0.28 -16.94
CA ASN A 75 3.81 -0.96 -16.78
C ASN A 75 5.03 -0.08 -17.14
N GLN A 76 4.93 1.23 -16.90
CA GLN A 76 6.03 2.17 -17.11
C GLN A 76 6.62 2.57 -15.77
N LEU A 77 7.95 2.49 -15.66
CA LEU A 77 8.70 3.05 -14.55
C LEU A 77 8.86 4.55 -14.74
N LYS A 78 8.37 5.34 -13.77
CA LYS A 78 8.53 6.80 -13.75
C LYS A 78 9.24 7.23 -12.49
N LEU A 79 10.15 8.19 -12.63
CA LEU A 79 10.83 8.83 -11.52
C LEU A 79 10.12 10.15 -11.21
N VAL A 80 9.62 10.29 -9.98
CA VAL A 80 8.87 11.46 -9.52
C VAL A 80 9.68 12.19 -8.45
N PRO A 81 10.08 13.45 -8.67
CA PRO A 81 10.83 14.22 -7.69
C PRO A 81 9.96 14.55 -6.47
N LYS A 82 10.53 14.43 -5.26
CA LYS A 82 9.87 14.78 -4.00
C LYS A 82 9.73 16.29 -3.85
N GLN A 83 10.71 17.05 -4.32
CA GLN A 83 10.69 18.51 -4.23
C GLN A 83 9.47 19.08 -4.98
N ASN A 84 8.83 20.07 -4.37
CA ASN A 84 7.65 20.79 -4.85
C ASN A 84 6.52 19.86 -5.31
N SER A 85 6.34 18.75 -4.58
CA SER A 85 5.26 17.79 -4.83
C SER A 85 4.63 17.32 -3.53
N VAL A 86 3.32 17.12 -3.56
CA VAL A 86 2.51 16.50 -2.49
C VAL A 86 2.00 15.17 -3.02
N PHE A 87 2.25 14.11 -2.25
CA PHE A 87 1.87 12.75 -2.57
C PHE A 87 0.74 12.30 -1.65
N ALA A 88 -0.18 11.49 -2.15
CA ALA A 88 -1.11 10.75 -1.31
C ALA A 88 -0.77 9.26 -1.38
N PHE A 89 -0.81 8.59 -0.25
CA PHE A 89 -0.71 7.14 -0.17
C PHE A 89 -1.84 6.57 0.69
N ALA A 90 -2.27 5.36 0.34
CA ALA A 90 -3.35 4.68 1.03
C ALA A 90 -2.81 3.60 1.97
N VAL A 91 -3.41 3.52 3.15
CA VAL A 91 -3.15 2.53 4.19
C VAL A 91 -4.46 1.80 4.47
N PRO A 92 -4.51 0.46 4.44
CA PRO A 92 -5.72 -0.27 4.82
C PRO A 92 -6.20 0.14 6.22
N LEU A 93 -7.51 0.15 6.47
CA LEU A 93 -8.06 0.39 7.82
C LEU A 93 -7.90 -0.84 8.72
N TYR A 94 -7.99 -2.02 8.12
CA TYR A 94 -7.93 -3.30 8.82
C TYR A 94 -6.69 -4.10 8.41
N ALA A 95 -6.30 -5.04 9.27
CA ALA A 95 -5.34 -6.07 8.89
C ALA A 95 -5.93 -6.97 7.80
N ARG A 96 -5.16 -7.21 6.73
CA ARG A 96 -5.49 -8.22 5.75
C ARG A 96 -5.35 -9.57 6.46
N GLY A 97 -6.46 -10.24 6.71
CA GLY A 97 -6.42 -11.65 7.12
C GLY A 97 -5.72 -12.46 6.05
N ASP A 98 -4.97 -13.48 6.44
CA ASP A 98 -4.41 -14.43 5.48
C ASP A 98 -5.57 -14.96 4.61
N PRO A 99 -5.38 -15.04 3.27
CA PRO A 99 -6.32 -15.79 2.45
C PRO A 99 -6.48 -17.17 3.07
N PRO A 100 -7.70 -17.76 3.10
CA PRO A 100 -7.85 -19.14 3.52
C PRO A 100 -6.87 -19.99 2.69
N GLU A 101 -5.90 -20.62 3.36
CA GLU A 101 -4.99 -21.58 2.75
C GLU A 101 -5.85 -22.61 2.00
N GLN A 102 -5.86 -22.56 0.67
CA GLN A 102 -6.28 -23.71 -0.09
C GLN A 102 -5.23 -24.77 0.17
N GLY A 103 -5.56 -25.69 1.09
CA GLY A 103 -4.65 -26.68 1.63
C GLY A 103 -3.88 -27.39 0.53
N ILE A 104 -2.55 -27.28 0.60
CA ILE A 104 -1.67 -28.20 -0.10
C ILE A 104 -1.69 -29.49 0.73
N SER A 105 -2.77 -30.25 0.58
CA SER A 105 -2.85 -31.63 1.03
C SER A 105 -1.69 -32.39 0.38
N GLY A 106 -0.83 -32.99 1.20
CA GLY A 106 0.41 -33.63 0.77
C GLY A 106 0.23 -34.57 -0.42
N MET A 107 1.13 -34.42 -1.40
CA MET A 107 1.33 -35.38 -2.47
C MET A 107 1.78 -36.71 -1.87
N THR A 108 0.86 -37.68 -1.77
CA THR A 108 1.19 -39.10 -1.78
C THR A 108 1.09 -39.60 -3.22
N ALA A 109 2.07 -40.40 -3.64
CA ALA A 109 2.24 -40.85 -5.03
C ALA A 109 1.02 -41.63 -5.54
N PRO A 110 0.72 -41.60 -6.86
CA PRO A 110 -0.44 -42.28 -7.42
C PRO A 110 -0.15 -43.77 -7.62
N ASP A 111 -1.08 -44.62 -7.20
CA ASP A 111 -1.22 -45.98 -7.71
C ASP A 111 -2.41 -46.04 -8.68
N ASN A 112 -2.24 -46.82 -9.74
CA ASN A 112 -3.08 -46.88 -10.94
C ASN A 112 -4.53 -47.32 -10.65
N SER A 113 -5.52 -46.67 -11.29
CA SER A 113 -6.49 -47.30 -12.22
C SER A 113 -7.74 -46.43 -12.49
N ALA A 114 -7.93 -46.08 -13.77
CA ALA A 114 -9.19 -45.90 -14.50
C ALA A 114 -10.39 -45.15 -13.85
N ALA A 115 -10.62 -43.89 -14.25
CA ALA A 115 -11.87 -43.41 -14.87
C ALA A 115 -11.81 -41.89 -15.10
N LEU A 116 -11.98 -41.46 -16.36
CA LEU A 116 -12.12 -40.06 -16.74
C LEU A 116 -13.51 -39.55 -16.35
N VAL A 117 -13.57 -38.61 -15.41
CA VAL A 117 -14.72 -37.71 -15.23
C VAL A 117 -14.28 -36.30 -15.65
N PRO A 118 -14.90 -35.69 -16.68
CA PRO A 118 -14.64 -34.29 -16.98
C PRO A 118 -15.49 -33.43 -16.03
N VAL A 119 -14.86 -32.84 -15.01
CA VAL A 119 -15.48 -31.76 -14.24
C VAL A 119 -15.19 -30.45 -14.97
N ASP A 120 -16.15 -30.04 -15.80
CA ASP A 120 -16.30 -28.68 -16.29
C ASP A 120 -17.14 -27.89 -15.28
N VAL A 121 -16.53 -26.99 -14.51
CA VAL A 121 -17.16 -25.75 -14.04
C VAL A 121 -16.07 -24.69 -13.95
N GLY A 122 -16.09 -23.77 -14.92
CA GLY A 122 -15.13 -22.71 -15.06
C GLY A 122 -15.06 -21.76 -13.86
N SER A 123 -13.83 -21.30 -13.61
CA SER A 123 -13.58 -19.89 -13.37
C SER A 123 -12.16 -19.54 -13.83
N THR A 124 -12.05 -19.17 -15.11
CA THR A 124 -10.98 -18.27 -15.57
C THR A 124 -11.17 -16.91 -14.91
N HIS A 125 -10.90 -16.83 -13.61
CA HIS A 125 -10.61 -15.55 -12.99
C HIS A 125 -9.22 -15.17 -13.48
N ALA A 126 -9.16 -14.20 -14.40
CA ALA A 126 -7.96 -13.38 -14.47
C ALA A 126 -7.68 -12.92 -13.03
N ASP A 127 -6.53 -13.31 -12.50
CA ASP A 127 -6.04 -13.03 -11.15
C ASP A 127 -5.98 -11.51 -10.93
N HIS A 128 -7.14 -10.89 -10.65
CA HIS A 128 -7.21 -9.49 -10.31
C HIS A 128 -6.67 -9.35 -8.89
N ALA A 129 -5.38 -9.07 -8.78
CA ALA A 129 -4.72 -8.79 -7.51
C ALA A 129 -5.47 -7.64 -6.80
N SER A 130 -6.14 -7.95 -5.68
CA SER A 130 -6.84 -6.95 -4.88
C SER A 130 -5.87 -5.99 -4.20
N THR A 131 -6.15 -4.70 -4.35
CA THR A 131 -5.34 -3.58 -3.84
C THR A 131 -5.95 -2.98 -2.58
N VAL A 132 -5.21 -2.06 -1.95
CA VAL A 132 -5.70 -1.30 -0.77
C VAL A 132 -7.01 -0.56 -1.04
N PHE A 133 -7.27 -0.16 -2.29
CA PHE A 133 -8.46 0.60 -2.67
C PHE A 133 -9.74 -0.23 -2.74
N ASP A 134 -9.63 -1.57 -2.73
CA ASP A 134 -10.78 -2.48 -2.78
C ASP A 134 -11.38 -2.76 -1.38
N SER A 135 -10.84 -2.12 -0.34
CA SER A 135 -11.26 -2.25 1.06
C SER A 135 -11.23 -0.88 1.75
N PRO A 136 -11.87 -0.69 2.92
CA PRO A 136 -11.78 0.56 3.67
C PRO A 136 -10.32 0.92 3.96
N TYR A 137 -9.92 2.15 3.62
CA TYR A 137 -8.56 2.64 3.75
C TYR A 137 -8.52 4.08 4.29
N LEU A 138 -7.38 4.44 4.85
CA LEU A 138 -7.00 5.78 5.24
C LEU A 138 -6.06 6.36 4.19
N GLU A 139 -6.28 7.61 3.80
CA GLU A 139 -5.38 8.34 2.91
C GLU A 139 -4.56 9.35 3.71
N PHE A 140 -3.26 9.39 3.45
CA PHE A 140 -2.34 10.34 4.06
C PHE A 140 -1.63 11.15 2.99
N GLU A 141 -1.47 12.45 3.25
CA GLU A 141 -0.67 13.33 2.41
C GLU A 141 0.76 13.46 2.92
N LEU A 142 1.70 13.41 1.99
CA LEU A 142 3.12 13.52 2.21
C LEU A 142 3.66 14.73 1.42
N HIS A 143 4.12 15.74 2.16
CA HIS A 143 4.78 16.90 1.57
C HIS A 143 6.23 16.56 1.25
N GLY A 144 6.54 16.40 -0.05
CA GLY A 144 7.82 15.88 -0.48
C GLY A 144 9.02 16.76 -0.15
N ASN A 145 8.83 18.09 -0.03
CA ASN A 145 9.88 19.04 0.42
C ASN A 145 10.52 18.65 1.76
N GLN A 146 9.74 18.03 2.67
CA GLN A 146 10.23 17.58 3.97
C GLN A 146 10.66 16.12 3.99
N PHE A 147 10.57 15.45 2.84
CA PHE A 147 10.78 14.03 2.70
C PHE A 147 11.96 13.66 1.79
N CYS A 148 12.84 14.63 1.53
CA CYS A 148 14.03 14.50 0.69
C CYS A 148 15.19 13.69 1.34
N PHE A 149 14.89 12.71 2.19
CA PHE A 149 15.87 11.78 2.75
C PHE A 149 15.51 10.35 2.37
N ARG A 150 16.50 9.46 2.30
CA ARG A 150 16.26 8.03 2.09
C ARG A 150 15.56 7.42 3.30
N ALA A 151 14.80 6.34 3.09
CA ALA A 151 14.09 5.63 4.16
C ALA A 151 15.00 5.26 5.35
N ALA A 152 16.18 4.69 5.06
CA ALA A 152 17.15 4.31 6.08
C ALA A 152 17.62 5.51 6.93
N GLU A 153 17.76 6.69 6.33
CA GLU A 153 18.18 7.89 7.03
C GLU A 153 17.03 8.50 7.86
N ARG A 154 15.79 8.40 7.37
CA ARG A 154 14.60 8.88 8.11
C ARG A 154 14.40 8.14 9.42
N ALA A 155 14.67 6.83 9.45
CA ALA A 155 14.50 6.00 10.65
C ALA A 155 15.35 6.47 11.84
N GLY A 156 16.60 6.87 11.58
CA GLY A 156 17.55 7.30 12.61
C GLY A 156 17.56 8.81 12.91
N ARG A 157 16.91 9.64 12.09
CA ARG A 157 16.95 11.09 12.22
C ARG A 157 15.81 11.63 13.09
N LYS A 158 16.12 12.67 13.87
CA LYS A 158 15.09 13.47 14.54
C LYS A 158 14.41 14.38 13.51
N PHE A 159 13.13 14.13 13.25
CA PHE A 159 12.33 14.99 12.39
C PHE A 159 12.11 16.34 13.09
N LYS A 160 12.49 17.43 12.42
CA LYS A 160 12.30 18.80 12.92
C LYS A 160 11.19 19.46 12.13
N HIS A 161 10.36 20.24 12.83
CA HIS A 161 9.38 21.08 12.16
C HIS A 161 10.11 22.07 11.23
N LYS A 162 9.58 22.18 10.02
CA LYS A 162 10.03 23.10 8.97
C LYS A 162 8.77 23.66 8.33
N GLU A 163 8.79 24.92 7.96
CA GLU A 163 7.63 25.56 7.35
C GLU A 163 7.24 24.85 6.04
N THR A 164 5.93 24.75 5.81
CA THR A 164 5.38 24.19 4.58
C THR A 164 5.56 25.25 3.49
N ILE A 165 6.39 24.95 2.50
CA ILE A 165 6.63 25.82 1.35
C ILE A 165 5.45 25.69 0.37
N GLU A 166 4.95 26.82 -0.13
CA GLU A 166 3.95 26.86 -1.21
C GLU A 166 4.47 26.19 -2.49
N LEU A 167 3.61 25.45 -3.18
CA LEU A 167 3.93 24.69 -4.39
C LEU A 167 3.95 25.56 -5.64
#